data_AF-A0A6A1UJ02-F1
#
_entry.id   AF-A0A6A1UJ02-F1
#
_cell.length_a   1.000
_cell.length_b   1.000
_cell.length_c   1.000
_cell.angle_alpha   90.00
_cell.angle_beta   90.00
_cell.angle_gamma   90.00
#
_symmetry.space_group_name_H-M   'P 1'
#
loop_
_entity.id
_entity.type
_entity.pdbx_description
1 polymer ?
#
loop_
_entity_poly.entity_id
_entity_poly.type
_entity_poly.pdbx_seq_one_letter_code
_entity_poly.pdbx_strand_id
1 'polypeptide(L)'
;MGYAKGLPLALTILGSDLYDSDMQQWKSALESYKEIPNPDIQETLKISYNRLDDRAKKIFLDIACFFIGVDVDHVITILDNCHFYIKKLIDKCLISIEFKRLRMHDLLRDMGREVVRQESDEPGERSRLWFHEDIRHVLEDNTGTNKVEGIVIELPKPDLIHLSSKVFKKMTRLRLFINRNACFLKDLIFCLMS
;
A
#
# COMPACT_ATOMS: atom_id res chain seq x y z
N MET A 1 0.93 21.51 -0.03
CA MET A 1 -0.18 20.78 -0.66
C MET A 1 -1.14 20.34 0.43
N GLY A 2 -2.42 20.70 0.32
CA GLY A 2 -3.42 20.47 1.38
C GLY A 2 -3.90 19.03 1.48
N TYR A 3 -4.36 18.62 2.67
CA TYR A 3 -4.79 17.26 3.02
C TYR A 3 -5.92 16.72 2.11
N ALA A 4 -6.93 17.54 1.82
CA ALA A 4 -8.07 17.11 1.01
C ALA A 4 -7.77 17.01 -0.50
N LYS A 5 -6.74 17.71 -1.02
CA LYS A 5 -6.39 17.82 -2.46
C LYS A 5 -7.57 17.89 -3.45
N GLY A 6 -8.67 18.56 -3.06
CA GLY A 6 -9.85 18.72 -3.90
C GLY A 6 -10.85 17.57 -3.85
N LEU A 7 -10.67 16.57 -2.97
CA LEU A 7 -11.69 15.56 -2.67
C LEU A 7 -12.82 16.24 -1.87
N PRO A 8 -14.02 16.43 -2.45
CA PRO A 8 -15.09 17.19 -1.80
C PRO A 8 -15.49 16.60 -0.46
N LEU A 9 -15.46 15.27 -0.35
CA LEU A 9 -15.76 14.55 0.89
C LEU A 9 -14.79 14.89 2.03
N ALA A 10 -13.47 14.91 1.75
CA ALA A 10 -12.49 15.30 2.75
C ALA A 10 -12.68 16.77 3.15
N LEU A 11 -13.05 17.65 2.22
CA LEU A 11 -13.39 19.03 2.53
C LEU A 11 -14.63 19.15 3.41
N THR A 12 -15.68 18.35 3.15
CA THR A 12 -16.90 18.36 3.97
C THR A 12 -16.63 17.90 5.39
N ILE A 13 -15.88 16.80 5.57
CA ILE A 13 -15.57 16.27 6.90
C ILE A 13 -14.68 17.26 7.67
N LEU A 14 -13.62 17.79 7.05
CA LEU A 14 -12.80 18.83 7.67
C LEU A 14 -13.60 20.10 8.00
N GLY A 15 -14.50 20.51 7.11
CA GLY A 15 -15.34 21.70 7.30
C GLY A 15 -16.33 21.54 8.46
N SER A 16 -16.87 20.34 8.65
CA SER A 16 -17.74 20.02 9.79
C SER A 16 -16.96 19.95 11.10
N ASP A 17 -15.80 19.31 11.08
CA ASP A 17 -15.02 19.01 12.28
C ASP A 17 -14.30 20.25 12.83
N LEU A 18 -14.02 21.22 11.96
CA LEU A 18 -13.36 22.49 12.29
C LEU A 18 -14.34 23.67 12.34
N TYR A 19 -15.64 23.41 12.25
CA TYR A 19 -16.68 24.41 12.38
C TYR A 19 -16.65 24.99 13.80
N ASP A 20 -16.46 26.31 13.92
CA ASP A 20 -16.35 27.06 15.19
C ASP A 20 -15.02 26.91 15.96
N SER A 21 -13.99 26.32 15.33
CA SER A 21 -12.64 26.19 15.92
C SER A 21 -11.76 27.43 15.66
N ASP A 22 -10.86 27.76 16.58
CA ASP A 22 -9.89 28.86 16.41
C ASP A 22 -8.71 28.50 15.47
N MET A 23 -7.91 29.50 15.08
CA MET A 23 -6.82 29.31 14.12
C MET A 23 -5.70 28.34 14.62
N GLN A 24 -5.45 28.28 15.93
CA GLN A 24 -4.46 27.36 16.49
C GLN A 24 -5.00 25.93 16.51
N GLN A 25 -6.26 25.74 16.92
CA GLN A 25 -6.95 24.46 16.87
C GLN A 25 -7.05 23.93 15.43
N TRP A 26 -7.35 24.80 14.47
CA TRP A 26 -7.33 24.49 13.03
C TRP A 26 -5.99 23.94 12.58
N LYS A 27 -4.89 24.61 12.93
CA LYS A 27 -3.53 24.15 12.56
C LYS A 27 -3.19 22.82 13.20
N SER A 28 -3.48 22.67 14.49
CA SER A 28 -3.21 21.43 15.24
C SER A 28 -3.99 20.25 14.67
N ALA A 29 -5.27 20.43 14.34
CA ALA A 29 -6.09 19.38 13.73
C ALA A 29 -5.63 19.03 12.31
N LEU A 30 -5.25 20.03 11.50
CA LEU A 30 -4.64 19.80 10.18
C LEU A 30 -3.30 19.07 10.26
N GLU A 31 -2.53 19.27 11.33
CA GLU A 31 -1.31 18.51 11.60
C GLU A 31 -1.65 17.08 12.01
N SER A 32 -2.59 16.88 12.94
CA SER A 32 -3.01 15.53 13.33
C SER A 32 -3.58 14.72 12.16
N TYR A 33 -4.31 15.36 11.24
CA TYR A 33 -4.83 14.69 10.04
C TYR A 33 -3.76 14.23 9.05
N LYS A 34 -2.60 14.90 9.03
CA LYS A 34 -1.47 14.47 8.20
C LYS A 34 -0.73 13.28 8.81
N GLU A 35 -0.77 13.14 10.14
CA GLU A 35 -0.13 12.04 10.85
C GLU A 35 -1.03 10.81 10.94
N ILE A 36 -2.32 11.02 11.25
CA ILE A 36 -3.32 9.96 11.40
C ILE A 36 -4.52 10.30 10.50
N PRO A 37 -4.78 9.50 9.45
CA PRO A 37 -5.95 9.74 8.60
C PRO A 37 -7.24 9.68 9.43
N ASN A 38 -8.13 10.66 9.24
CA ASN A 38 -9.42 10.72 9.96
C ASN A 38 -10.21 9.41 9.77
N PRO A 39 -10.65 8.73 10.84
CA PRO A 39 -11.40 7.48 10.76
C PRO A 39 -12.68 7.56 9.92
N ASP A 40 -13.43 8.66 9.98
CA ASP A 40 -14.67 8.84 9.20
C ASP A 40 -14.38 9.00 7.70
N ILE A 41 -13.29 9.68 7.35
CA ILE A 41 -12.81 9.76 5.95
C ILE A 41 -12.43 8.35 5.47
N GLN A 42 -11.72 7.60 6.29
CA GLN A 42 -11.30 6.24 6.00
C GLN A 42 -12.50 5.31 5.80
N GLU A 43 -13.46 5.33 6.73
CA GLU A 43 -14.71 4.56 6.68
C GLU A 43 -15.49 4.87 5.40
N THR A 44 -15.62 6.16 5.06
CA THR A 44 -16.38 6.57 3.87
C THR A 44 -15.69 6.13 2.58
N LEU A 45 -14.37 6.25 2.48
CA LEU A 45 -13.60 5.75 1.32
C LEU A 45 -13.66 4.23 1.22
N LYS A 46 -13.68 3.53 2.36
CA LYS A 46 -13.77 2.07 2.46
C LYS A 46 -15.10 1.53 1.91
N ILE A 47 -16.19 2.31 1.90
CA ILE A 47 -17.47 1.92 1.27
C ILE A 47 -17.27 1.59 -0.22
N SER A 48 -16.55 2.43 -0.95
CA SER A 48 -16.29 2.22 -2.39
C SER A 48 -15.41 0.98 -2.62
N TYR A 49 -14.45 0.74 -1.74
CA TYR A 49 -13.63 -0.47 -1.74
C TYR A 49 -14.43 -1.74 -1.41
N ASN A 50 -15.33 -1.69 -0.43
CA ASN A 50 -16.12 -2.85 0.00
C ASN A 50 -17.04 -3.37 -1.12
N ARG A 51 -17.46 -2.49 -2.04
CA ARG A 51 -18.28 -2.81 -3.22
C ARG A 51 -17.50 -3.45 -4.38
N LEU A 52 -16.18 -3.59 -4.26
CA LEU A 52 -15.36 -4.31 -5.23
C LEU A 52 -15.49 -5.83 -5.03
N ASP A 53 -15.40 -6.58 -6.14
CA ASP A 53 -15.21 -8.03 -6.06
C ASP A 53 -13.79 -8.36 -5.57
N ASP A 54 -13.59 -9.60 -5.12
CA ASP A 54 -12.35 -10.00 -4.45
C ASP A 54 -11.10 -9.80 -5.31
N ARG A 55 -11.19 -9.98 -6.63
CA ARG A 55 -10.04 -9.78 -7.51
C ARG A 55 -9.75 -8.29 -7.71
N ALA A 56 -10.79 -7.47 -7.87
CA ALA A 56 -10.64 -6.01 -7.89
C ALA A 56 -10.07 -5.47 -6.57
N LYS A 57 -10.48 -6.02 -5.41
CA LYS A 57 -9.91 -5.66 -4.09
C LYS A 57 -8.42 -5.96 -4.02
N LYS A 58 -7.99 -7.15 -4.44
CA LYS A 58 -6.57 -7.53 -4.46
C LYS A 58 -5.74 -6.59 -5.33
N ILE A 59 -6.24 -6.26 -6.53
CA ILE A 59 -5.54 -5.34 -7.45
C ILE A 59 -5.49 -3.93 -6.88
N PHE A 60 -6.57 -3.45 -6.25
CA PHE A 60 -6.57 -2.17 -5.56
C PHE A 60 -5.48 -2.09 -4.48
N LEU A 61 -5.38 -3.12 -3.63
CA LEU A 61 -4.37 -3.19 -2.58
C LEU A 61 -2.95 -3.32 -3.14
N ASP A 62 -2.76 -4.08 -4.22
CA ASP A 62 -1.47 -4.15 -4.92
C ASP A 62 -1.04 -2.78 -5.43
N ILE A 63 -1.96 -2.02 -6.02
CA ILE A 63 -1.67 -0.67 -6.50
C ILE A 63 -1.31 0.25 -5.33
N ALA A 64 -2.15 0.29 -4.29
CA ALA A 64 -1.95 1.13 -3.10
C ALA A 64 -0.61 0.87 -2.40
N CYS A 65 -0.17 -0.39 -2.37
CA CYS A 65 1.09 -0.77 -1.74
C CYS A 65 2.29 -0.61 -2.67
N PHE A 66 2.19 -1.04 -3.94
CA PHE A 66 3.36 -1.34 -4.77
C PHE A 66 3.45 -0.57 -6.09
N PHE A 67 2.35 -0.15 -6.70
CA PHE A 67 2.34 0.29 -8.10
C PHE A 67 1.96 1.76 -8.33
N ILE A 68 1.81 2.57 -7.28
CA ILE A 68 1.65 4.02 -7.46
C ILE A 68 2.85 4.60 -8.20
N GLY A 69 2.58 5.32 -9.28
CA GLY A 69 3.58 5.90 -10.16
C GLY A 69 4.27 4.87 -11.06
N VAL A 70 3.83 3.62 -11.15
CA VAL A 70 4.41 2.67 -12.11
C VAL A 70 3.69 2.79 -13.46
N ASP A 71 4.41 2.56 -14.56
CA ASP A 71 3.83 2.52 -15.91
C ASP A 71 2.73 1.44 -16.00
N VAL A 72 1.57 1.81 -16.55
CA VAL A 72 0.38 0.96 -16.59
C VAL A 72 0.58 -0.32 -17.41
N ASP A 73 1.33 -0.25 -18.52
CA ASP A 73 1.58 -1.41 -19.38
C ASP A 73 2.47 -2.43 -18.65
N HIS A 74 3.40 -1.93 -17.83
CA HIS A 74 4.22 -2.76 -16.95
C HIS A 74 3.39 -3.44 -15.85
N VAL A 75 2.47 -2.70 -15.23
CA VAL A 75 1.58 -3.27 -14.20
C VAL A 75 0.65 -4.33 -14.80
N ILE A 76 0.14 -4.11 -16.02
CA ILE A 76 -0.67 -5.11 -16.73
C ILE A 76 0.11 -6.39 -16.97
N THR A 77 1.38 -6.26 -17.32
CA THR A 77 2.28 -7.40 -17.55
C THR A 77 2.53 -8.17 -16.25
N ILE A 78 2.76 -7.48 -15.12
CA ILE A 78 3.05 -8.13 -13.83
C ILE A 78 1.80 -8.79 -13.22
N LEU A 79 0.67 -8.11 -13.25
CA LEU A 79 -0.54 -8.53 -12.52
C LEU A 79 -1.47 -9.44 -13.33
N ASP A 80 -1.04 -9.88 -14.52
CA ASP A 80 -1.70 -10.75 -15.50
C ASP A 80 -3.25 -10.78 -15.52
N ASN A 81 -3.84 -10.52 -16.68
CA ASN A 81 -5.29 -10.42 -16.84
C ASN A 81 -5.94 -9.37 -15.91
N CYS A 82 -5.21 -8.30 -15.57
CA CYS A 82 -5.70 -7.23 -14.68
C CYS A 82 -6.38 -6.06 -15.43
N HIS A 83 -6.31 -6.02 -16.77
CA HIS A 83 -6.79 -4.91 -17.59
C HIS A 83 -8.27 -4.55 -17.31
N PHE A 84 -9.13 -5.57 -17.25
CA PHE A 84 -10.55 -5.41 -16.91
C PHE A 84 -10.75 -4.75 -15.52
N TYR A 85 -9.95 -5.17 -14.55
CA TYR A 85 -10.04 -4.66 -13.17
C TYR A 85 -9.47 -3.26 -13.03
N ILE A 86 -8.36 -2.93 -13.71
CA ILE A 86 -7.84 -1.56 -13.77
C ILE A 86 -8.90 -0.63 -14.34
N LYS A 87 -9.55 -1.00 -15.44
CA LYS A 87 -10.65 -0.22 -15.99
C LYS A 87 -11.79 -0.02 -14.97
N LYS A 88 -12.20 -1.09 -14.28
CA LYS A 88 -13.24 -1.03 -13.23
C LYS A 88 -12.87 -0.09 -12.07
N LEU A 89 -11.60 -0.04 -11.69
CA LEU A 89 -11.11 0.88 -10.65
C LEU A 89 -11.11 2.34 -11.13
N ILE A 90 -10.79 2.59 -12.41
CA ILE A 90 -10.88 3.92 -13.05
C ILE A 90 -12.34 4.38 -13.12
N ASP A 91 -13.26 3.53 -13.57
CA ASP A 91 -14.70 3.82 -13.68
C ASP A 91 -15.32 4.17 -12.31
N LYS A 92 -14.72 3.68 -11.22
CA LYS A 92 -15.11 3.96 -9.83
C LYS A 92 -14.33 5.12 -9.21
N CYS A 93 -13.50 5.82 -9.99
CA CYS A 93 -12.63 6.92 -9.55
C CYS A 93 -11.68 6.54 -8.38
N LEU A 94 -11.31 5.26 -8.27
CA LEU A 94 -10.41 4.77 -7.23
C LEU A 94 -8.93 4.90 -7.62
N ILE A 95 -8.66 4.94 -8.92
CA ILE A 95 -7.35 5.20 -9.51
C ILE A 95 -7.53 6.08 -10.75
N SER A 96 -6.44 6.64 -11.24
CA SER A 96 -6.37 7.31 -12.54
C SER A 96 -5.05 6.99 -13.25
N ILE A 97 -4.97 7.33 -14.54
CA ILE A 97 -3.73 7.20 -15.32
C ILE A 97 -3.33 8.61 -15.76
N GLU A 98 -2.09 8.98 -15.49
CA GLU A 98 -1.51 10.26 -15.87
C GLU A 98 -0.14 10.03 -16.48
N PHE A 99 0.10 10.50 -17.70
CA PHE A 99 1.34 10.26 -18.46
C PHE A 99 1.74 8.77 -18.48
N LYS A 100 0.78 7.88 -18.76
CA LYS A 100 0.90 6.40 -18.70
C LYS A 100 1.22 5.79 -17.32
N ARG A 101 1.29 6.58 -16.26
CA ARG A 101 1.61 6.09 -14.90
C ARG A 101 0.33 5.96 -14.07
N LEU A 102 0.23 4.89 -13.30
CA LEU A 102 -0.86 4.71 -12.35
C LEU A 102 -0.79 5.78 -11.25
N ARG A 103 -1.92 6.40 -10.96
CA ARG A 103 -2.12 7.36 -9.89
C ARG A 103 -3.21 6.86 -8.96
N MET A 104 -3.04 7.13 -7.67
CA MET A 104 -4.03 6.91 -6.64
C MET A 104 -3.97 8.11 -5.70
N HIS A 105 -5.14 8.62 -5.30
CA HIS A 105 -5.22 9.71 -4.35
C HIS A 105 -4.61 9.29 -3.01
N ASP A 106 -3.90 10.20 -2.32
CA ASP A 106 -3.21 9.86 -1.06
C ASP A 106 -4.16 9.24 -0.03
N LEU A 107 -5.34 9.82 0.16
CA LEU A 107 -6.35 9.24 1.07
C LEU A 107 -6.79 7.82 0.70
N LEU A 108 -6.87 7.49 -0.60
CA LEU A 108 -7.21 6.14 -1.06
C LEU A 108 -6.04 5.18 -0.89
N ARG A 109 -4.81 5.65 -1.11
CA ARG A 109 -3.58 4.90 -0.84
C ARG A 109 -3.52 4.55 0.64
N ASP A 110 -3.68 5.55 1.50
CA ASP A 110 -3.56 5.41 2.94
C ASP A 110 -4.68 4.50 3.47
N MET A 111 -5.89 4.59 2.91
CA MET A 111 -6.97 3.64 3.17
C MET A 111 -6.64 2.21 2.76
N GLY A 112 -6.12 1.99 1.55
CA GLY A 112 -5.71 0.66 1.11
C GLY A 112 -4.60 0.07 2.00
N ARG A 113 -3.65 0.89 2.44
CA ARG A 113 -2.57 0.47 3.35
C ARG A 113 -3.09 0.18 4.75
N GLU A 114 -4.07 0.94 5.23
CA GLU A 114 -4.73 0.69 6.51
C GLU A 114 -5.55 -0.60 6.49
N VAL A 115 -6.22 -0.92 5.38
CA VAL A 115 -6.89 -2.22 5.21
C VAL A 115 -5.90 -3.37 5.38
N VAL A 116 -4.70 -3.27 4.80
CA VAL A 116 -3.64 -4.28 4.96
C VAL A 116 -3.09 -4.31 6.40
N ARG A 117 -2.87 -3.14 7.01
CA ARG A 117 -2.40 -3.06 8.41
C ARG A 117 -3.38 -3.73 9.37
N GLN A 118 -4.68 -3.60 9.14
CA GLN A 118 -5.75 -4.20 9.95
C GLN A 118 -5.88 -5.72 9.79
N GLU A 119 -5.19 -6.36 8.82
CA GLU A 119 -5.22 -7.82 8.67
C GLU A 119 -4.55 -8.53 9.86
N SER A 120 -3.52 -7.92 10.44
CA SER A 120 -2.84 -8.40 11.64
C SER A 120 -1.90 -7.35 12.22
N ASP A 121 -1.76 -7.31 13.54
CA ASP A 121 -0.70 -6.53 14.19
C ASP A 121 0.69 -7.08 13.85
N GLU A 122 0.84 -8.39 13.65
CA GLU A 122 2.09 -9.01 13.22
C GLU A 122 2.32 -8.79 11.72
N PRO A 123 3.38 -8.08 11.30
CA PRO A 123 3.60 -7.79 9.88
C PRO A 123 3.73 -9.05 9.02
N GLY A 124 4.35 -10.11 9.54
CA GLY A 124 4.51 -11.39 8.85
C GLY A 124 3.19 -12.11 8.52
N GLU A 125 2.09 -11.69 9.12
CA GLU A 125 0.73 -12.20 8.91
C GLU A 125 -0.13 -11.30 8.00
N ARG A 126 0.43 -10.21 7.47
CA ARG A 126 -0.24 -9.33 6.52
C ARG A 126 0.00 -9.80 5.09
N SER A 127 -0.96 -9.57 4.22
CA SER A 127 -0.92 -9.97 2.81
C SER A 127 0.09 -9.17 1.99
N ARG A 128 0.37 -7.92 2.38
CA ARG A 128 1.25 -7.00 1.65
C ARG A 128 2.19 -6.29 2.60
N LEU A 129 3.46 -6.23 2.24
CA LEU A 129 4.49 -5.53 3.00
C LEU A 129 5.08 -4.41 2.15
N TRP A 130 4.93 -3.18 2.62
CA TRP A 130 5.40 -1.96 1.94
C TRP A 130 6.22 -1.04 2.85
N PHE A 131 6.10 -1.17 4.17
CA PHE A 131 6.83 -0.35 5.12
C PHE A 131 8.18 -1.00 5.43
N HIS A 132 9.27 -0.23 5.31
CA HIS A 132 10.62 -0.80 5.33
C HIS A 132 10.99 -1.44 6.67
N GLU A 133 10.49 -0.92 7.80
CA GLU A 133 10.75 -1.49 9.13
C GLU A 133 10.06 -2.85 9.29
N ASP A 134 8.79 -2.93 8.90
CA ASP A 134 8.02 -4.18 8.87
C ASP A 134 8.69 -5.23 7.98
N ILE A 135 9.18 -4.83 6.81
CA ILE A 135 9.88 -5.72 5.87
C ILE A 135 11.17 -6.24 6.49
N ARG A 136 11.95 -5.38 7.14
CA ARG A 136 13.20 -5.77 7.79
C ARG A 136 12.92 -6.81 8.89
N HIS A 137 11.97 -6.53 9.78
CA HIS A 137 11.50 -7.48 10.79
C HIS A 137 11.12 -8.83 10.17
N VAL A 138 10.26 -8.80 9.15
CA VAL A 138 9.78 -10.04 8.51
C VAL A 138 10.89 -10.85 7.84
N LEU A 139 11.82 -10.18 7.17
CA LEU A 139 12.86 -10.84 6.39
C LEU A 139 14.06 -11.28 7.23
N GLU A 140 14.50 -10.48 8.20
CA GLU A 140 15.64 -10.80 9.06
C GLU A 140 15.25 -11.84 10.12
N ASP A 141 14.05 -11.72 10.71
CA ASP A 141 13.59 -12.63 11.79
C ASP A 141 12.79 -13.84 11.27
N ASN A 142 12.55 -13.94 9.96
CA ASN A 142 11.82 -15.03 9.31
C ASN A 142 10.40 -15.25 9.87
N THR A 143 9.70 -14.15 10.19
CA THR A 143 8.33 -14.17 10.75
C THR A 143 7.26 -14.26 9.66
N GLY A 144 7.61 -14.06 8.39
CA GLY A 144 6.64 -14.12 7.30
C GLY A 144 5.96 -15.47 7.14
N THR A 145 4.65 -15.45 6.93
CA THR A 145 3.82 -16.65 6.86
C THR A 145 3.19 -16.83 5.50
N ASN A 146 2.37 -17.87 5.35
CA ASN A 146 1.66 -18.16 4.11
C ASN A 146 0.62 -17.09 3.76
N LYS A 147 0.34 -16.11 4.63
CA LYS A 147 -0.54 -14.99 4.30
C LYS A 147 0.12 -13.95 3.41
N VAL A 148 1.45 -13.81 3.48
CA VAL A 148 2.19 -12.84 2.67
C VAL A 148 2.07 -13.17 1.20
N GLU A 149 1.45 -12.27 0.43
CA GLU A 149 1.30 -12.38 -1.02
C GLU A 149 2.25 -11.45 -1.79
N GLY A 150 2.67 -10.34 -1.19
CA GLY A 150 3.54 -9.37 -1.86
C GLY A 150 4.45 -8.57 -0.94
N ILE A 151 5.66 -8.27 -1.42
CA ILE A 151 6.68 -7.48 -0.72
C ILE A 151 7.25 -6.45 -1.69
N VAL A 152 7.27 -5.17 -1.33
CA VAL A 152 8.06 -4.13 -2.02
C VAL A 152 9.12 -3.58 -1.09
N ILE A 153 10.39 -3.73 -1.46
CA ILE A 153 11.51 -3.20 -0.70
C ILE A 153 11.91 -1.86 -1.28
N GLU A 154 11.62 -0.81 -0.51
CA GLU A 154 12.03 0.56 -0.78
C GLU A 154 12.55 1.18 0.51
N LEU A 155 13.86 1.19 0.64
CA LEU A 155 14.55 1.71 1.82
C LEU A 155 14.72 3.23 1.70
N PRO A 156 14.64 4.00 2.81
CA PRO A 156 14.92 5.44 2.78
C PRO A 156 16.34 5.76 2.29
N LYS A 157 17.28 4.85 2.56
CA LYS A 157 18.66 4.87 2.09
C LYS A 157 19.05 3.45 1.68
N PRO A 158 19.91 3.26 0.67
CA PRO A 158 20.46 1.95 0.36
C PRO A 158 21.07 1.34 1.61
N ASP A 159 20.64 0.14 1.94
CA ASP A 159 21.09 -0.61 3.11
C ASP A 159 21.10 -2.10 2.78
N LEU A 160 21.80 -2.83 3.64
CA LEU A 160 21.88 -4.28 3.59
C LEU A 160 20.71 -4.89 4.37
N ILE A 161 20.09 -5.90 3.77
CA ILE A 161 19.13 -6.77 4.45
C ILE A 161 19.74 -8.17 4.56
N HIS A 162 19.77 -8.70 5.78
CA HIS A 162 20.27 -10.05 6.05
C HIS A 162 19.18 -11.09 5.82
N LEU A 163 19.29 -11.86 4.73
CA LEU A 163 18.33 -12.91 4.44
C LEU A 163 18.87 -14.26 4.91
N SER A 164 18.04 -15.01 5.65
CA SER A 164 18.29 -16.42 5.87
C SER A 164 17.89 -17.24 4.64
N SER A 165 18.50 -18.42 4.48
CA SER A 165 18.14 -19.36 3.40
C SER A 165 16.72 -19.92 3.50
N LYS A 166 16.03 -19.70 4.63
CA LYS A 166 14.68 -20.21 4.91
C LYS A 166 13.63 -19.10 4.90
N VAL A 167 14.00 -17.85 4.63
CA VAL A 167 13.11 -16.68 4.78
C VAL A 167 11.80 -16.81 4.00
N PHE A 168 11.87 -17.26 2.75
CA PHE A 168 10.68 -17.42 1.90
C PHE A 168 9.99 -18.77 2.06
N LYS A 169 10.56 -19.72 2.82
CA LYS A 169 10.07 -21.10 2.90
C LYS A 169 8.63 -21.19 3.43
N LYS A 170 8.24 -20.29 4.33
CA LYS A 170 6.89 -20.22 4.91
C LYS A 170 5.91 -19.38 4.09
N MET A 171 6.41 -18.52 3.20
CA MET A 171 5.61 -17.56 2.43
C MET A 171 5.10 -18.19 1.12
N THR A 172 4.37 -19.29 1.22
CA THR A 172 3.98 -20.11 0.06
C THR A 172 2.98 -19.43 -0.90
N ARG A 173 2.38 -18.30 -0.51
CA ARG A 173 1.48 -17.49 -1.35
C ARG A 173 2.15 -16.24 -1.90
N LEU A 174 3.45 -16.05 -1.65
CA LEU A 174 4.21 -14.92 -2.16
C LEU A 174 4.26 -14.99 -3.70
N ARG A 175 3.66 -13.99 -4.34
CA ARG A 175 3.60 -13.85 -5.81
C ARG A 175 4.29 -12.59 -6.32
N LEU A 176 4.55 -11.61 -5.44
CA LEU A 176 5.21 -10.37 -5.80
C LEU A 176 6.38 -10.12 -4.84
N PHE A 177 7.58 -9.98 -5.39
CA PHE A 177 8.75 -9.52 -4.65
C PHE A 177 9.48 -8.47 -5.49
N ILE A 178 9.39 -7.21 -5.08
CA ILE A 178 9.92 -6.07 -5.83
C ILE A 178 11.02 -5.44 -4.99
N ASN A 179 12.26 -5.47 -5.46
CA ASN A 179 13.37 -4.76 -4.84
C ASN A 179 13.68 -3.49 -5.64
N ARG A 180 13.52 -2.31 -5.02
CA ARG A 180 13.82 -1.03 -5.67
C ARG A 180 15.25 -0.55 -5.39
N ASN A 181 15.79 -0.77 -4.19
CA ASN A 181 17.06 -0.17 -3.79
C ASN A 181 17.79 -0.87 -2.61
N ALA A 182 17.39 -2.08 -2.21
CA ALA A 182 18.08 -2.82 -1.16
C ALA A 182 19.18 -3.72 -1.72
N CYS A 183 20.25 -3.90 -0.94
CA CYS A 183 21.28 -4.89 -1.19
C CYS A 183 21.03 -6.12 -0.30
N PHE A 184 21.21 -7.33 -0.84
CA PHE A 184 21.10 -8.57 -0.07
C PHE A 184 22.49 -9.16 0.14
N LEU A 185 22.87 -9.41 1.40
CA LEU A 185 24.09 -10.18 1.68
C LEU A 185 23.78 -11.67 1.46
N LYS A 186 24.46 -12.29 0.51
CA LYS A 186 24.23 -13.68 0.13
C LYS A 186 25.39 -14.56 0.59
N ASP A 187 25.17 -15.31 1.65
CA ASP A 187 25.50 -16.73 1.61
C ASP A 187 24.26 -17.45 1.06
N LEU A 188 24.38 -18.17 -0.07
CA LEU A 188 23.35 -18.95 -0.78
C LEU A 188 22.61 -18.27 -1.96
N ILE A 189 23.34 -17.73 -2.94
CA ILE A 189 22.80 -17.40 -4.28
C ILE A 189 22.31 -18.64 -5.06
N PHE A 190 22.72 -19.86 -4.69
CA PHE A 190 22.66 -21.00 -5.60
C PHE A 190 21.40 -21.89 -5.56
N CYS A 191 20.37 -21.64 -4.75
CA CYS A 191 19.27 -22.61 -4.60
C CYS A 191 17.86 -22.18 -5.05
N LEU A 192 17.67 -21.06 -5.75
CA LEU A 192 16.34 -20.66 -6.24
C LEU A 192 16.21 -20.57 -7.77
N MET A 193 17.13 -21.19 -8.52
CA MET A 193 17.02 -21.39 -9.97
C MET A 193 17.14 -22.86 -10.40
N SER A 194 16.77 -23.80 -9.54
CA SER A 194 16.61 -25.22 -9.88
C SER A 194 15.33 -25.77 -9.28
#